data_AF-A0A757XLP1-F1
#
_entry.id   AF-A0A757XLP1-F1
#
_cell.length_a   1.000
_cell.length_b   1.000
_cell.length_c   1.000
_cell.angle_alpha   90.00
_cell.angle_beta   90.00
_cell.angle_gamma   90.00
#
_symmetry.space_group_name_H-M   'P 1'
#
loop_
_entity.id
_entity.type
_entity.pdbx_description
1 polymer ?
#
loop_
_entity_poly.entity_id
_entity_poly.type
_entity_poly.pdbx_seq_one_letter_code
_entity_poly.pdbx_strand_id
1 'polypeptide(L)'
;MTNALAGKQPLDGTLTNLSGKDVPALLQYLGLGETINLAAGALQKSQNGGDIPDKDLFSRNISTALAFSGGVAIGGDANPWTTAEFIVWLESQGAFNHPYWMCKGSWDYAGNKVITDTGCGNICLAGAVIEVMGTRGAMTIRVTTPTTTTGGGVPSAQFIYINHGEGYAPGWRREFSRTGDEMTGNLCLKNDGRVNFCIMNEDGTPRMWLFKDKGGDGVHINNGHDGGGDFIFGKDGSFYASAVRAGIGKKLSMTSDNNSTLTATFNLWGDANRPTVVELDDDQGWHLYSQRNPDGSIVFTVNGDITANRKLNVGAATFSSDGNVNGSMWEGWLSTWMSNAFASRDNNINTRSTWDYVNQTFVRDVRAGYKEYARVWQAYGYDDTPPYVITGVVNNNSDDLVDGLTRRPLQKNINGVWYNIDFI
;
A
#
# COMPACT_ATOMS: atom_id res chain seq x y z
N MET A 1 -113.66 -6.62 70.93
CA MET A 1 -112.70 -6.84 69.83
C MET A 1 -111.43 -6.06 70.16
N THR A 2 -110.58 -6.63 71.00
CA THR A 2 -109.34 -6.01 71.48
C THR A 2 -108.17 -6.56 70.65
N ASN A 3 -107.73 -5.73 69.71
CA ASN A 3 -106.33 -5.42 69.50
C ASN A 3 -105.31 -6.59 69.34
N ALA A 4 -105.56 -7.50 68.39
CA ALA A 4 -104.58 -8.56 68.04
C ALA A 4 -103.36 -8.07 67.22
N LEU A 5 -103.27 -6.75 66.95
CA LEU A 5 -102.27 -6.15 66.06
C LEU A 5 -101.41 -5.03 66.69
N ALA A 6 -101.71 -4.52 67.90
CA ALA A 6 -100.87 -3.51 68.52
C ALA A 6 -99.48 -4.06 68.88
N GLY A 7 -98.43 -3.39 68.38
CA GLY A 7 -97.02 -3.71 68.67
C GLY A 7 -96.38 -4.78 67.78
N LYS A 8 -97.08 -5.32 66.77
CA LYS A 8 -96.53 -6.35 65.86
C LYS A 8 -95.96 -5.80 64.54
N GLN A 9 -96.02 -4.48 64.32
CA GLN A 9 -95.45 -3.82 63.15
C GLN A 9 -94.19 -3.04 63.57
N PRO A 10 -93.09 -3.09 62.78
CA PRO A 10 -91.95 -2.19 62.96
C PRO A 10 -92.42 -0.73 63.06
N LEU A 11 -91.87 0.04 64.01
CA LEU A 11 -92.30 1.42 64.29
C LEU A 11 -91.84 2.44 63.25
N ASP A 12 -91.11 2.01 62.21
CA ASP A 12 -90.81 2.83 61.05
C ASP A 12 -91.95 2.64 60.03
N GLY A 13 -92.55 3.73 59.55
CA GLY A 13 -93.75 3.73 58.70
C GLY A 13 -93.61 3.03 57.34
N THR A 14 -92.58 2.23 57.12
CA THR A 14 -92.21 1.50 55.90
C THR A 14 -93.34 0.60 55.41
N LEU A 15 -93.94 -0.23 56.28
CA LEU A 15 -95.02 -1.14 55.84
C LEU A 15 -96.30 -0.35 55.47
N THR A 16 -96.61 0.72 56.19
CA THR A 16 -97.71 1.64 55.87
C THR A 16 -97.49 2.36 54.55
N ASN A 17 -96.26 2.78 54.28
CA ASN A 17 -95.88 3.46 53.04
C ASN A 17 -95.85 2.52 51.83
N LEU A 18 -95.68 1.22 52.03
CA LEU A 18 -95.64 0.24 50.93
C LEU A 18 -96.99 -0.48 50.71
N SER A 19 -97.82 -0.64 51.74
CA SER A 19 -99.09 -1.36 51.63
C SER A 19 -100.13 -0.59 50.81
N GLY A 20 -100.72 -1.23 49.79
CA GLY A 20 -101.78 -0.62 48.96
C GLY A 20 -101.28 0.24 47.80
N LYS A 21 -99.96 0.40 47.60
CA LYS A 21 -99.39 1.05 46.41
C LYS A 21 -99.37 0.09 45.21
N ASP A 22 -99.68 0.62 44.04
CA ASP A 22 -99.44 -0.07 42.77
C ASP A 22 -97.96 0.01 42.36
N VAL A 23 -97.57 -0.73 41.31
CA VAL A 23 -96.17 -0.78 40.83
C VAL A 23 -95.60 0.62 40.54
N PRO A 24 -96.30 1.54 39.84
CA PRO A 24 -95.83 2.92 39.65
C PRO A 24 -95.61 3.67 40.97
N ALA A 25 -96.54 3.59 41.93
CA ALA A 25 -96.39 4.28 43.21
C ALA A 25 -95.25 3.72 44.07
N LEU A 26 -94.93 2.42 43.93
CA LEU A 26 -93.76 1.80 44.57
C LEU A 26 -92.44 2.27 43.95
N LEU A 27 -92.35 2.33 42.62
CA LEU A 27 -91.17 2.84 41.90
C LEU A 27 -90.91 4.31 42.24
N GLN A 28 -91.97 5.11 42.40
CA GLN A 28 -91.87 6.50 42.83
C GLN A 28 -91.43 6.62 44.30
N TYR A 29 -91.99 5.81 45.20
CA TYR A 29 -91.63 5.84 46.62
C TYR A 29 -90.17 5.45 46.87
N LEU A 30 -89.65 4.47 46.13
CA LEU A 30 -88.26 4.03 46.21
C LEU A 30 -87.28 4.87 45.38
N GLY A 31 -87.76 5.88 44.63
CA GLY A 31 -86.93 6.70 43.76
C GLY A 31 -86.33 5.95 42.57
N LEU A 32 -86.92 4.82 42.16
CA LEU A 32 -86.36 3.92 41.13
C LEU A 32 -86.76 4.29 39.70
N GLY A 33 -87.72 5.19 39.51
CA GLY A 33 -88.19 5.59 38.18
C GLY A 33 -87.07 6.12 37.27
N GLU A 34 -86.23 7.02 37.79
CA GLU A 34 -85.10 7.58 37.04
C GLU A 34 -84.00 6.53 36.79
N THR A 35 -83.67 5.72 37.79
CA THR A 35 -82.69 4.62 37.69
C THR A 35 -83.06 3.62 36.60
N ILE A 36 -84.34 3.24 36.49
CA ILE A 36 -84.81 2.30 35.45
C ILE A 36 -84.67 2.91 34.06
N ASN A 37 -85.02 4.20 33.90
CA ASN A 37 -84.89 4.90 32.62
C ASN A 37 -83.43 5.03 32.18
N LEU A 38 -82.52 5.35 33.10
CA LEU A 38 -81.09 5.41 32.82
C LEU A 38 -80.51 4.03 32.51
N ALA A 39 -80.97 2.97 33.20
CA ALA A 39 -80.55 1.60 32.93
C ALA A 39 -81.00 1.09 31.56
N ALA A 40 -82.15 1.52 31.05
CA ALA A 40 -82.64 1.15 29.73
C ALA A 40 -81.76 1.67 28.57
N GLY A 41 -81.04 2.79 28.78
CA GLY A 41 -80.11 3.36 27.81
C GLY A 41 -78.64 2.92 27.98
N ALA A 42 -78.33 2.08 28.98
CA ALA A 42 -76.98 1.63 29.24
C ALA A 42 -76.59 0.43 28.36
N LEU A 43 -75.30 0.36 27.98
CA LEU A 43 -74.76 -0.80 27.26
C LEU A 43 -74.89 -2.07 28.08
N GLN A 44 -75.46 -3.11 27.48
CA GLN A 44 -75.65 -4.39 28.13
C GLN A 44 -74.34 -5.20 28.09
N LYS A 45 -73.78 -5.49 29.27
CA LYS A 45 -72.57 -6.31 29.39
C LYS A 45 -72.68 -7.66 28.68
N SER A 46 -73.86 -8.29 28.69
CA SER A 46 -74.10 -9.57 28.02
C SER A 46 -74.08 -9.48 26.48
N GLN A 47 -74.30 -8.29 25.91
CA GLN A 47 -74.31 -8.07 24.47
C GLN A 47 -72.91 -7.75 23.90
N ASN A 48 -71.94 -7.41 24.76
CA ASN A 48 -70.57 -7.05 24.36
C ASN A 48 -70.52 -6.04 23.20
N GLY A 49 -71.40 -5.02 23.21
CA GLY A 49 -71.48 -3.99 22.17
C GLY A 49 -72.33 -4.36 20.96
N GLY A 50 -73.02 -5.51 20.97
CA GLY A 50 -74.02 -5.87 19.96
C GLY A 50 -75.16 -4.86 19.84
N ASP A 51 -75.53 -4.26 20.98
CA ASP A 51 -76.55 -3.23 21.18
C ASP A 51 -76.15 -1.82 20.74
N ILE A 52 -74.93 -1.65 20.21
CA ILE A 52 -74.50 -0.40 19.57
C ILE A 52 -75.13 -0.32 18.16
N PRO A 53 -75.99 0.68 17.87
CA PRO A 53 -76.68 0.80 16.58
C PRO A 53 -75.73 1.07 15.42
N ASP A 54 -74.74 1.95 15.64
CA ASP A 54 -73.71 2.30 14.67
C ASP A 54 -72.33 2.05 15.29
N LYS A 55 -71.77 0.88 14.97
CA LYS A 55 -70.47 0.43 15.50
C LYS A 55 -69.31 1.22 14.88
N ASP A 56 -69.50 1.72 13.66
CA ASP A 56 -68.53 2.53 12.94
C ASP A 56 -68.43 3.93 13.57
N LEU A 57 -69.55 4.62 13.74
CA LEU A 57 -69.60 5.90 14.46
C LEU A 57 -69.13 5.74 15.91
N PHE A 58 -69.53 4.66 16.60
CA PHE A 58 -69.08 4.38 17.95
C PHE A 58 -67.54 4.27 18.00
N SER A 59 -66.94 3.47 17.11
CA SER A 59 -65.49 3.31 17.03
C SER A 59 -64.75 4.63 16.81
N ARG A 60 -65.29 5.51 15.95
CA ARG A 60 -64.74 6.87 15.73
C ARG A 60 -64.83 7.73 16.97
N ASN A 61 -65.98 7.74 17.64
CA ASN A 61 -66.21 8.55 18.85
C ASN A 61 -65.29 8.16 20.00
N ILE A 62 -65.04 6.86 20.18
CA ILE A 62 -64.14 6.38 21.23
C ILE A 62 -62.68 6.27 20.76
N SER A 63 -62.38 6.70 19.54
CA SER A 63 -61.05 6.68 18.93
C SER A 63 -60.38 5.29 18.95
N THR A 64 -61.15 4.23 18.75
CA THR A 64 -60.60 2.87 18.66
C THR A 64 -60.00 2.59 17.29
N ALA A 65 -58.99 1.72 17.27
CA ALA A 65 -58.42 1.19 16.05
C ALA A 65 -59.46 0.32 15.31
N LEU A 66 -59.66 0.57 14.02
CA LEU A 66 -60.54 -0.25 13.17
C LEU A 66 -59.73 -1.24 12.32
N ALA A 67 -59.98 -2.53 12.51
CA ALA A 67 -59.52 -3.60 11.62
C ALA A 67 -60.61 -3.91 10.59
N PHE A 68 -60.46 -3.38 9.37
CA PHE A 68 -61.48 -3.46 8.34
C PHE A 68 -61.68 -4.89 7.80
N SER A 69 -60.59 -5.58 7.45
CA SER A 69 -60.63 -6.96 6.96
C SER A 69 -59.27 -7.65 7.09
N GLY A 70 -59.29 -8.98 7.32
CA GLY A 70 -58.12 -9.85 7.34
C GLY A 70 -57.67 -10.35 5.96
N GLY A 71 -58.41 -10.01 4.89
CA GLY A 71 -58.10 -10.40 3.51
C GLY A 71 -59.02 -9.71 2.51
N VAL A 72 -58.61 -8.54 2.00
CA VAL A 72 -59.36 -7.75 1.01
C VAL A 72 -58.68 -7.78 -0.35
N ALA A 73 -59.46 -7.84 -1.44
CA ALA A 73 -58.93 -7.65 -2.79
C ALA A 73 -58.70 -6.15 -3.03
N ILE A 74 -57.45 -5.71 -2.90
CA ILE A 74 -57.09 -4.29 -2.96
C ILE A 74 -57.03 -3.87 -4.43
N GLY A 75 -58.10 -3.26 -4.91
CA GLY A 75 -58.24 -2.76 -6.29
C GLY A 75 -58.72 -3.80 -7.30
N GLY A 76 -58.85 -5.08 -6.92
CA GLY A 76 -59.58 -6.11 -7.67
C GLY A 76 -58.89 -6.66 -8.93
N ASP A 77 -57.69 -6.17 -9.26
CA ASP A 77 -56.85 -6.68 -10.35
C ASP A 77 -55.35 -6.37 -10.08
N ALA A 78 -54.44 -6.83 -10.94
CA ALA A 78 -52.98 -6.68 -10.80
C ALA A 78 -52.36 -5.49 -11.56
N ASN A 79 -53.16 -4.59 -12.13
CA ASN A 79 -52.66 -3.39 -12.79
C ASN A 79 -51.94 -2.46 -11.78
N PRO A 80 -50.96 -1.67 -12.22
CA PRO A 80 -50.27 -0.76 -11.32
C PRO A 80 -51.20 0.36 -10.83
N TRP A 81 -50.95 0.84 -9.62
CA TRP A 81 -51.50 2.09 -9.09
C TRP A 81 -50.39 3.11 -8.89
N THR A 82 -50.75 4.36 -9.13
CA THR A 82 -50.03 5.50 -8.56
C THR A 82 -50.36 5.63 -7.07
N THR A 83 -49.53 6.35 -6.34
CA THR A 83 -49.76 6.68 -4.94
C THR A 83 -51.09 7.41 -4.76
N ALA A 84 -51.45 8.31 -5.68
CA ALA A 84 -52.71 9.05 -5.62
C ALA A 84 -53.95 8.13 -5.71
N GLU A 85 -53.94 7.18 -6.64
CA GLU A 85 -55.04 6.21 -6.81
C GLU A 85 -55.18 5.30 -5.58
N PHE A 86 -54.06 4.88 -5.00
CA PHE A 86 -54.07 4.10 -3.77
C PHE A 86 -54.72 4.88 -2.60
N ILE A 87 -54.39 6.16 -2.43
CA ILE A 87 -54.98 6.99 -1.37
C ILE A 87 -56.49 7.22 -1.63
N VAL A 88 -56.91 7.43 -2.89
CA VAL A 88 -58.35 7.49 -3.24
C VAL A 88 -59.07 6.19 -2.86
N TRP A 89 -58.46 5.04 -3.11
CA TRP A 89 -59.03 3.77 -2.68
C TRP A 89 -59.17 3.71 -1.15
N LEU A 90 -58.15 4.10 -0.38
CA LEU A 90 -58.23 4.14 1.09
C LEU A 90 -59.35 5.06 1.59
N GLU A 91 -59.55 6.22 0.96
CA GLU A 91 -60.65 7.13 1.28
C GLU A 91 -62.01 6.50 1.02
N SER A 92 -62.16 5.76 -0.08
CA SER A 92 -63.39 5.02 -0.38
C SER A 92 -63.70 3.91 0.65
N GLN A 93 -62.68 3.38 1.33
CA GLN A 93 -62.84 2.41 2.41
C GLN A 93 -63.08 3.06 3.77
N GLY A 94 -63.18 4.40 3.81
CA GLY A 94 -63.38 5.17 5.05
C GLY A 94 -62.14 5.27 5.93
N ALA A 95 -60.94 4.93 5.42
CA ALA A 95 -59.73 4.85 6.23
C ALA A 95 -59.39 6.14 6.98
N PHE A 96 -59.68 7.31 6.38
CA PHE A 96 -59.42 8.63 6.94
C PHE A 96 -60.51 9.14 7.90
N ASN A 97 -61.58 8.38 8.10
CA ASN A 97 -62.65 8.71 9.06
C ASN A 97 -62.34 8.16 10.46
N HIS A 98 -61.27 7.35 10.59
CA HIS A 98 -60.83 6.76 11.86
C HIS A 98 -59.46 7.33 12.23
N PRO A 99 -59.18 7.55 13.53
CA PRO A 99 -57.84 7.94 13.96
C PRO A 99 -56.75 6.92 13.57
N TYR A 100 -57.13 5.63 13.56
CA TYR A 100 -56.31 4.52 13.09
C TYR A 100 -57.19 3.49 12.37
N TRP A 101 -56.80 3.13 11.15
CA TRP A 101 -57.46 2.14 10.32
C TRP A 101 -56.43 1.15 9.78
N MET A 102 -56.80 -0.13 9.68
CA MET A 102 -55.95 -1.13 9.02
C MET A 102 -56.76 -2.11 8.18
N CYS A 103 -56.13 -2.66 7.15
CA CYS A 103 -56.59 -3.86 6.44
C CYS A 103 -55.41 -4.76 6.06
N LYS A 104 -55.71 -6.02 5.75
CA LYS A 104 -54.74 -6.93 5.11
C LYS A 104 -55.21 -7.32 3.72
N GLY A 105 -54.35 -7.15 2.71
CA GLY A 105 -54.60 -7.63 1.36
C GLY A 105 -54.72 -9.16 1.30
N SER A 106 -55.59 -9.66 0.43
CA SER A 106 -55.72 -11.10 0.20
C SER A 106 -54.43 -11.68 -0.42
N TRP A 107 -54.21 -12.99 -0.30
CA TRP A 107 -53.06 -13.68 -0.91
C TRP A 107 -53.24 -13.93 -2.43
N ASP A 108 -54.08 -13.14 -3.09
CA ASP A 108 -54.32 -13.25 -4.52
C ASP A 108 -53.50 -12.19 -5.28
N TYR A 109 -52.40 -12.60 -5.90
CA TYR A 109 -51.58 -11.70 -6.70
C TYR A 109 -52.34 -11.06 -7.87
N ALA A 110 -53.32 -11.75 -8.44
CA ALA A 110 -54.08 -11.26 -9.59
C ALA A 110 -55.16 -10.26 -9.18
N GLY A 111 -55.65 -10.32 -7.94
CA GLY A 111 -56.70 -9.46 -7.40
C GLY A 111 -56.21 -8.26 -6.56
N ASN A 112 -54.89 -8.06 -6.44
CA ASN A 112 -54.30 -6.97 -5.67
C ASN A 112 -53.31 -6.15 -6.50
N LYS A 113 -53.37 -4.83 -6.32
CA LYS A 113 -52.57 -3.85 -7.06
C LYS A 113 -51.10 -3.81 -6.62
N VAL A 114 -50.26 -3.20 -7.45
CA VAL A 114 -48.87 -2.86 -7.15
C VAL A 114 -48.67 -1.35 -7.29
N ILE A 115 -48.13 -0.68 -6.26
CA ILE A 115 -47.83 0.75 -6.32
C ILE A 115 -46.42 0.95 -6.91
N THR A 116 -46.26 1.77 -7.96
CA THR A 116 -45.01 1.80 -8.75
C THR A 116 -44.30 3.16 -8.80
N ASP A 117 -44.92 4.23 -8.33
CA ASP A 117 -44.39 5.60 -8.37
C ASP A 117 -43.72 6.04 -7.06
N THR A 118 -43.39 5.09 -6.19
CA THR A 118 -42.94 5.38 -4.81
C THR A 118 -41.54 6.00 -4.74
N GLY A 119 -40.71 5.78 -5.77
CA GLY A 119 -39.30 6.20 -5.78
C GLY A 119 -38.39 5.39 -4.85
N CYS A 120 -38.94 4.49 -4.03
CA CYS A 120 -38.18 3.64 -3.11
C CYS A 120 -38.46 2.13 -3.31
N GLY A 121 -38.96 1.76 -4.49
CA GLY A 121 -39.28 0.39 -4.90
C GLY A 121 -40.78 0.10 -4.94
N ASN A 122 -41.20 -0.79 -5.84
CA ASN A 122 -42.61 -1.10 -6.02
C ASN A 122 -43.21 -1.78 -4.77
N ILE A 123 -44.48 -1.49 -4.46
CA ILE A 123 -45.19 -2.05 -3.31
C ILE A 123 -46.28 -2.99 -3.81
N CYS A 124 -46.06 -4.30 -3.71
CA CYS A 124 -47.08 -5.31 -4.00
C CYS A 124 -48.05 -5.42 -2.82
N LEU A 125 -49.35 -5.19 -3.04
CA LEU A 125 -50.36 -5.16 -1.97
C LEU A 125 -50.94 -6.55 -1.63
N ALA A 126 -50.69 -7.56 -2.48
CA ALA A 126 -51.05 -8.95 -2.18
C ALA A 126 -50.41 -9.40 -0.87
N GLY A 127 -51.23 -9.86 0.07
CA GLY A 127 -50.79 -10.27 1.41
C GLY A 127 -50.21 -9.16 2.29
N ALA A 128 -50.14 -7.91 1.83
CA ALA A 128 -49.58 -6.79 2.58
C ALA A 128 -50.54 -6.33 3.68
N VAL A 129 -49.99 -5.86 4.80
CA VAL A 129 -50.76 -5.15 5.83
C VAL A 129 -50.66 -3.66 5.54
N ILE A 130 -51.80 -2.98 5.51
CA ILE A 130 -51.89 -1.53 5.35
C ILE A 130 -52.44 -0.95 6.64
N GLU A 131 -51.74 0.04 7.17
CA GLU A 131 -52.16 0.84 8.31
C GLU A 131 -52.24 2.30 7.88
N VAL A 132 -53.29 3.00 8.27
CA VAL A 132 -53.54 4.40 7.98
C VAL A 132 -53.78 5.12 9.30
N MET A 133 -52.99 6.15 9.55
CA MET A 133 -53.14 7.02 10.71
C MET A 133 -53.37 8.47 10.24
N GLY A 134 -54.26 9.17 10.94
CA GLY A 134 -54.59 10.56 10.64
C GLY A 134 -55.77 10.72 9.66
N THR A 135 -55.83 11.87 9.00
CA THR A 135 -56.96 12.28 8.14
C THR A 135 -56.52 12.49 6.70
N ARG A 136 -57.47 12.72 5.78
CA ARG A 136 -57.16 12.95 4.37
C ARG A 136 -56.21 14.14 4.13
N GLY A 137 -56.29 15.17 4.98
CA GLY A 137 -55.43 16.34 4.90
C GLY A 137 -54.04 16.15 5.54
N ALA A 138 -53.89 15.18 6.45
CA ALA A 138 -52.64 14.87 7.13
C ALA A 138 -52.60 13.39 7.51
N MET A 139 -51.85 12.59 6.75
CA MET A 139 -51.86 11.13 6.82
C MET A 139 -50.46 10.55 6.98
N THR A 140 -50.39 9.43 7.67
CA THR A 140 -49.29 8.46 7.60
C THR A 140 -49.87 7.14 7.14
N ILE A 141 -49.36 6.59 6.05
CA ILE A 141 -49.74 5.27 5.54
C ILE A 141 -48.52 4.37 5.65
N ARG A 142 -48.67 3.23 6.31
CA ARG A 142 -47.64 2.22 6.42
C ARG A 142 -48.09 0.96 5.72
N VAL A 143 -47.25 0.42 4.84
CA VAL A 143 -47.48 -0.84 4.14
C VAL A 143 -46.37 -1.81 4.47
N THR A 144 -46.73 -2.96 5.04
CA THR A 144 -45.79 -4.05 5.35
C THR A 144 -46.00 -5.18 4.35
N THR A 145 -45.03 -5.39 3.47
CA THR A 145 -45.09 -6.44 2.44
C THR A 145 -44.72 -7.82 3.02
N PRO A 146 -45.30 -8.91 2.50
CA PRO A 146 -44.91 -10.26 2.89
C PRO A 146 -43.51 -10.65 2.36
N THR A 147 -43.04 -11.85 2.73
CA THR A 147 -41.72 -12.37 2.34
C THR A 147 -41.59 -12.74 0.86
N THR A 148 -42.68 -12.67 0.10
CA THR A 148 -42.72 -12.93 -1.35
C THR A 148 -43.66 -11.94 -2.02
N THR A 149 -43.33 -11.49 -3.23
CA THR A 149 -44.05 -10.45 -3.98
C THR A 149 -44.08 -10.76 -5.48
N THR A 150 -44.89 -10.03 -6.25
CA THR A 150 -44.89 -10.04 -7.73
C THR A 150 -44.80 -8.61 -8.28
N GLY A 151 -44.78 -8.45 -9.60
CA GLY A 151 -44.83 -7.14 -10.27
C GLY A 151 -43.64 -6.24 -9.96
N GLY A 152 -42.48 -6.84 -9.66
CA GLY A 152 -41.28 -6.13 -9.21
C GLY A 152 -41.39 -5.55 -7.79
N GLY A 153 -42.41 -5.96 -7.02
CA GLY A 153 -42.59 -5.53 -5.64
C GLY A 153 -41.43 -5.95 -4.74
N VAL A 154 -41.06 -5.13 -3.77
CA VAL A 154 -39.99 -5.46 -2.82
C VAL A 154 -40.56 -6.32 -1.68
N PRO A 155 -40.08 -7.56 -1.48
CA PRO A 155 -40.53 -8.41 -0.37
C PRO A 155 -39.85 -8.01 0.94
N SER A 156 -40.43 -8.45 2.07
CA SER A 156 -39.85 -8.28 3.41
C SER A 156 -39.51 -6.82 3.79
N ALA A 157 -40.27 -5.87 3.25
CA ALA A 157 -40.05 -4.44 3.44
C ALA A 157 -41.24 -3.75 4.14
N GLN A 158 -40.93 -2.62 4.76
CA GLN A 158 -41.92 -1.66 5.24
C GLN A 158 -41.78 -0.35 4.48
N PHE A 159 -42.90 0.14 3.98
CA PHE A 159 -43.01 1.40 3.26
C PHE A 159 -43.87 2.35 4.06
N ILE A 160 -43.45 3.62 4.15
CA ILE A 160 -44.16 4.65 4.89
C ILE A 160 -44.33 5.86 3.99
N TYR A 161 -45.57 6.23 3.73
CA TYR A 161 -45.95 7.49 3.10
C TYR A 161 -46.35 8.49 4.17
N ILE A 162 -45.86 9.72 4.08
CA ILE A 162 -46.28 10.82 4.95
C ILE A 162 -46.74 11.99 4.09
N ASN A 163 -47.85 12.60 4.49
CA ASN A 163 -48.33 13.88 3.96
C ASN A 163 -48.91 14.72 5.11
N HIS A 164 -48.53 16.00 5.22
CA HIS A 164 -49.07 16.95 6.22
C HIS A 164 -49.93 18.07 5.60
N GLY A 165 -50.35 17.93 4.34
CA GLY A 165 -51.24 18.87 3.68
C GLY A 165 -50.51 19.95 2.90
N GLU A 166 -51.13 21.12 2.77
CA GLU A 166 -50.62 22.21 1.93
C GLU A 166 -49.21 22.66 2.35
N GLY A 167 -48.31 22.81 1.38
CA GLY A 167 -46.92 23.23 1.60
C GLY A 167 -45.98 22.12 2.09
N TYR A 168 -46.48 20.91 2.37
CA TYR A 168 -45.64 19.75 2.66
C TYR A 168 -45.17 19.07 1.37
N ALA A 169 -43.99 18.45 1.39
CA ALA A 169 -43.48 17.61 0.31
C ALA A 169 -43.76 16.13 0.63
N PRO A 170 -44.91 15.56 0.21
CA PRO A 170 -45.24 14.19 0.54
C PRO A 170 -44.35 13.20 -0.20
N GLY A 171 -44.12 12.04 0.40
CA GLY A 171 -43.27 11.02 -0.22
C GLY A 171 -43.26 9.72 0.54
N TRP A 172 -42.89 8.66 -0.19
CA TRP A 172 -42.61 7.35 0.39
C TRP A 172 -41.18 7.28 0.88
N ARG A 173 -40.99 6.53 1.96
CA ARG A 173 -39.70 5.96 2.34
C ARG A 173 -39.86 4.46 2.53
N ARG A 174 -38.82 3.72 2.16
CA ARG A 174 -38.67 2.30 2.50
C ARG A 174 -37.71 2.19 3.67
N GLU A 175 -38.06 1.38 4.66
CA GLU A 175 -37.12 1.03 5.73
C GLU A 175 -36.03 0.09 5.18
N PHE A 176 -34.81 0.22 5.71
CA PHE A 176 -33.67 -0.56 5.26
C PHE A 176 -33.82 -2.04 5.66
N SER A 177 -33.63 -2.95 4.69
CA SER A 177 -33.52 -4.38 4.96
C SER A 177 -32.10 -4.74 5.36
N ARG A 178 -31.94 -5.50 6.43
CA ARG A 178 -30.62 -5.97 6.91
C ARG A 178 -29.90 -6.91 5.93
N THR A 179 -30.61 -7.42 4.93
CA THR A 179 -30.08 -8.36 3.93
C THR A 179 -30.64 -8.04 2.55
N GLY A 180 -29.75 -7.91 1.56
CA GLY A 180 -30.12 -7.85 0.14
C GLY A 180 -30.49 -6.47 -0.41
N ASP A 181 -30.32 -5.39 0.36
CA ASP A 181 -30.49 -4.02 -0.17
C ASP A 181 -29.27 -3.60 -1.01
N GLU A 182 -29.52 -3.11 -2.22
CA GLU A 182 -28.50 -2.55 -3.12
C GLU A 182 -28.54 -1.02 -3.11
N MET A 183 -27.37 -0.37 -2.99
CA MET A 183 -27.23 1.07 -3.13
C MET A 183 -26.84 1.43 -4.58
N THR A 184 -27.70 2.18 -5.28
CA THR A 184 -27.45 2.65 -6.66
C THR A 184 -26.81 4.04 -6.74
N GLY A 185 -26.46 4.63 -5.58
CA GLY A 185 -25.87 5.97 -5.46
C GLY A 185 -24.82 6.09 -4.36
N ASN A 186 -24.37 7.31 -4.09
CA ASN A 186 -23.32 7.57 -3.09
C ASN A 186 -23.81 7.35 -1.66
N LEU A 187 -23.00 6.66 -0.84
CA LEU A 187 -23.14 6.67 0.61
C LEU A 187 -22.38 7.89 1.18
N CYS A 188 -23.11 8.95 1.51
CA CYS A 188 -22.53 10.11 2.18
C CYS A 188 -22.72 10.02 3.70
N LEU A 189 -21.63 9.77 4.42
CA LEU A 189 -21.61 9.82 5.88
C LEU A 189 -21.29 11.25 6.34
N LYS A 190 -22.31 12.01 6.72
CA LYS A 190 -22.17 13.43 7.07
C LYS A 190 -21.94 13.61 8.57
N ASN A 191 -20.71 13.92 8.96
CA ASN A 191 -20.36 14.36 10.30
C ASN A 191 -19.10 15.24 10.21
N ASP A 192 -18.99 16.21 11.12
CA ASP A 192 -17.76 16.97 11.31
C ASP A 192 -16.74 16.23 12.20
N GLY A 193 -17.23 15.29 13.02
CA GLY A 193 -16.43 14.25 13.66
C GLY A 193 -16.19 13.04 12.75
N ARG A 194 -15.38 12.08 13.22
CA ARG A 194 -15.05 10.86 12.48
C ARG A 194 -16.30 10.05 12.16
N VAL A 195 -16.41 9.61 10.90
CA VAL A 195 -17.28 8.48 10.55
C VAL A 195 -16.45 7.40 9.91
N ASN A 196 -16.68 6.16 10.35
CA ASN A 196 -15.97 5.00 9.86
C ASN A 196 -16.93 4.14 9.04
N PHE A 197 -16.39 3.50 8.02
CA PHE A 197 -16.89 2.20 7.59
C PHE A 197 -16.22 1.13 8.48
N CYS A 198 -16.97 0.15 8.96
CA CYS A 198 -16.45 -0.83 9.90
C CYS A 198 -16.99 -2.23 9.66
N ILE A 199 -16.15 -3.21 9.96
CA ILE A 199 -16.55 -4.59 10.13
C ILE A 199 -16.47 -4.85 11.63
N MET A 200 -17.50 -5.45 12.21
CA MET A 200 -17.59 -5.71 13.64
C MET A 200 -17.83 -7.20 13.89
N ASN A 201 -17.27 -7.72 14.97
CA ASN A 201 -17.72 -8.93 15.62
C ASN A 201 -19.17 -8.75 16.13
N GLU A 202 -19.85 -9.87 16.36
CA GLU A 202 -21.22 -9.89 16.88
C GLU A 202 -21.32 -9.26 18.29
N ASP A 203 -20.26 -9.34 19.09
CA ASP A 203 -20.16 -8.71 20.41
C ASP A 203 -19.93 -7.18 20.35
N GLY A 204 -19.85 -6.60 19.15
CA GLY A 204 -19.66 -5.18 18.91
C GLY A 204 -18.20 -4.73 18.84
N THR A 205 -17.24 -5.65 18.95
CA THR A 205 -15.83 -5.31 18.81
C THR A 205 -15.42 -5.16 17.33
N PRO A 206 -14.61 -4.17 16.92
CA PRO A 206 -14.26 -3.97 15.51
C PRO A 206 -13.27 -5.00 14.96
N ARG A 207 -13.35 -5.37 13.68
CA ARG A 207 -12.33 -6.11 12.92
C ARG A 207 -11.62 -5.25 11.88
N MET A 208 -12.22 -4.14 11.49
CA MET A 208 -11.66 -3.22 10.52
C MET A 208 -12.25 -1.83 10.70
N TRP A 209 -11.43 -0.81 10.51
CA TRP A 209 -11.88 0.57 10.32
C TRP A 209 -11.33 1.12 9.00
N LEU A 210 -12.18 1.82 8.25
CA LEU A 210 -11.81 2.69 7.13
C LEU A 210 -12.39 4.08 7.40
N PHE A 211 -11.53 5.09 7.52
CA PHE A 211 -11.99 6.42 7.90
C PHE A 211 -11.07 7.57 7.48
N LYS A 212 -11.62 8.78 7.61
CA LYS A 212 -10.91 10.04 7.45
C LYS A 212 -11.46 11.06 8.44
N ASP A 213 -10.57 11.76 9.14
CA ASP A 213 -10.98 12.91 9.95
C ASP A 213 -10.99 14.20 9.13
N LYS A 214 -11.92 15.10 9.44
CA LYS A 214 -11.92 16.46 8.90
C LYS A 214 -10.63 17.18 9.31
N GLY A 215 -9.89 17.70 8.33
CA GLY A 215 -8.59 18.33 8.57
C GLY A 215 -7.47 17.36 8.99
N GLY A 216 -7.73 16.05 9.06
CA GLY A 216 -6.74 15.04 9.43
C GLY A 216 -5.66 14.82 8.37
N ASP A 217 -4.73 13.94 8.69
CA ASP A 217 -3.52 13.59 7.94
C ASP A 217 -3.73 12.82 6.64
N GLY A 218 -4.77 12.01 6.51
CA GLY A 218 -4.88 11.10 5.36
C GLY A 218 -6.03 10.12 5.52
N VAL A 219 -6.24 9.24 4.55
CA VAL A 219 -7.24 8.17 4.67
C VAL A 219 -6.61 7.00 5.42
N HIS A 220 -7.32 6.48 6.43
CA HIS A 220 -6.87 5.41 7.32
C HIS A 220 -7.55 4.09 6.98
N ILE A 221 -6.78 3.00 7.02
CA ILE A 221 -7.22 1.61 6.88
C ILE A 221 -6.51 0.80 7.95
N ASN A 222 -7.26 0.19 8.86
CA ASN A 222 -6.69 -0.69 9.88
C ASN A 222 -7.60 -1.86 10.23
N ASN A 223 -7.04 -2.82 10.95
CA ASN A 223 -7.69 -4.08 11.30
C ASN A 223 -8.46 -4.01 12.64
N GLY A 224 -9.04 -2.87 13.01
CA GLY A 224 -9.96 -2.79 14.15
C GLY A 224 -9.37 -3.22 15.50
N HIS A 225 -10.12 -4.03 16.26
CA HIS A 225 -9.77 -4.63 17.55
C HIS A 225 -8.81 -5.82 17.41
N ASP A 226 -8.94 -6.63 16.35
CA ASP A 226 -8.09 -7.81 16.09
C ASP A 226 -6.68 -7.45 15.55
N GLY A 227 -6.48 -6.18 15.17
CA GLY A 227 -5.17 -5.54 15.03
C GLY A 227 -4.47 -5.72 13.68
N GLY A 228 -3.56 -4.78 13.38
CA GLY A 228 -2.75 -4.65 12.15
C GLY A 228 -2.72 -3.19 11.70
N GLY A 229 -1.50 -2.63 11.55
CA GLY A 229 -1.23 -1.19 11.50
C GLY A 229 -1.99 -0.42 10.42
N ASP A 230 -1.95 0.90 10.56
CA ASP A 230 -2.67 1.78 9.65
C ASP A 230 -1.91 1.91 8.32
N PHE A 231 -2.64 1.75 7.22
CA PHE A 231 -2.17 2.10 5.89
C PHE A 231 -2.73 3.47 5.56
N ILE A 232 -1.88 4.48 5.74
CA ILE A 232 -2.31 5.87 5.59
C ILE A 232 -1.90 6.38 4.23
N PHE A 233 -2.89 6.90 3.50
CA PHE A 233 -2.67 7.74 2.34
C PHE A 233 -2.65 9.19 2.81
N GLY A 234 -1.45 9.73 3.06
CA GLY A 234 -1.34 11.06 3.64
C GLY A 234 -1.64 12.17 2.65
N LYS A 235 -2.02 13.31 3.22
CA LYS A 235 -2.48 14.51 2.52
C LYS A 235 -1.39 15.24 1.76
N ASP A 236 -0.13 14.95 2.07
CA ASP A 236 1.07 15.43 1.40
C ASP A 236 1.47 14.55 0.20
N GLY A 237 0.70 13.49 -0.09
CA GLY A 237 0.99 12.53 -1.17
C GLY A 237 1.90 11.36 -0.75
N SER A 238 2.32 11.31 0.53
CA SER A 238 3.15 10.25 1.07
C SER A 238 2.33 8.98 1.35
N PHE A 239 2.94 7.83 1.08
CA PHE A 239 2.37 6.52 1.42
C PHE A 239 2.99 6.01 2.71
N TYR A 240 2.15 5.87 3.74
CA TYR A 240 2.56 5.42 5.05
C TYR A 240 2.10 3.97 5.22
N ALA A 241 2.92 3.06 4.72
CA ALA A 241 2.78 1.64 5.05
C ALA A 241 3.50 1.33 6.35
N SER A 242 2.79 0.66 7.25
CA SER A 242 3.33 0.15 8.51
C SER A 242 4.55 -0.79 8.32
N ALA A 243 4.70 -1.46 7.15
CA ALA A 243 5.90 -2.15 6.67
C ALA A 243 5.78 -2.64 5.19
N VAL A 244 6.89 -2.66 4.43
CA VAL A 244 7.10 -3.59 3.29
C VAL A 244 7.98 -4.73 3.81
N ARG A 245 7.37 -5.83 4.27
CA ARG A 245 8.14 -6.99 4.71
C ARG A 245 8.75 -7.68 3.49
N ALA A 246 10.05 -7.51 3.31
CA ALA A 246 10.88 -8.37 2.47
C ALA A 246 11.50 -9.45 3.35
N GLY A 247 11.03 -10.70 3.22
CA GLY A 247 11.60 -11.86 3.91
C GLY A 247 11.16 -12.04 5.37
N ILE A 248 11.15 -13.29 5.82
CA ILE A 248 10.47 -13.75 7.04
C ILE A 248 11.37 -13.66 8.31
N GLY A 249 12.69 -13.40 8.17
CA GLY A 249 13.65 -13.46 9.29
C GLY A 249 14.87 -12.52 9.28
N LYS A 250 14.89 -11.44 8.47
CA LYS A 250 16.00 -10.46 8.36
C LYS A 250 15.49 -9.03 8.09
N LYS A 251 16.32 -8.01 8.35
CA LYS A 251 16.00 -6.57 8.22
C LYS A 251 16.56 -6.00 6.90
N LEU A 252 15.76 -5.13 6.24
CA LEU A 252 16.15 -4.24 5.13
C LEU A 252 16.11 -2.78 5.65
N SER A 253 17.18 -1.99 5.47
CA SER A 253 17.27 -0.59 5.98
C SER A 253 17.71 0.41 4.91
N MET A 254 17.09 1.60 4.91
CA MET A 254 17.44 2.80 4.12
C MET A 254 17.59 3.99 5.09
N THR A 255 18.77 4.64 5.16
CA THR A 255 19.09 5.67 6.17
C THR A 255 19.79 6.88 5.53
N SER A 256 19.42 8.10 5.95
CA SER A 256 20.10 9.36 5.62
C SER A 256 20.45 10.12 6.91
N ASP A 257 21.74 10.46 7.15
CA ASP A 257 22.24 11.18 8.35
C ASP A 257 21.96 12.69 8.30
N ASN A 258 21.37 13.18 7.21
CA ASN A 258 21.00 14.58 6.97
C ASN A 258 22.16 15.61 7.11
N ASN A 259 23.41 15.15 7.17
CA ASN A 259 24.63 15.95 7.03
C ASN A 259 25.14 15.97 5.59
N SER A 260 24.50 15.16 4.73
CA SER A 260 24.62 15.29 3.30
C SER A 260 24.10 16.68 2.97
N THR A 261 24.96 17.49 2.35
CA THR A 261 24.58 18.81 1.84
C THR A 261 23.62 18.71 0.64
N LEU A 262 23.33 17.47 0.21
CA LEU A 262 22.57 17.09 -0.95
C LEU A 262 21.62 15.92 -0.62
N THR A 263 20.47 15.84 -1.26
CA THR A 263 19.52 14.74 -1.08
C THR A 263 20.09 13.47 -1.65
N ALA A 264 20.48 12.52 -0.79
CA ALA A 264 20.89 11.20 -1.24
C ALA A 264 19.66 10.35 -1.54
N THR A 265 19.61 9.76 -2.73
CA THR A 265 18.51 8.89 -3.10
C THR A 265 19.00 7.47 -3.38
N PHE A 266 18.37 6.50 -2.70
CA PHE A 266 18.50 5.11 -3.10
C PHE A 266 17.45 4.87 -4.16
N ASN A 267 17.92 4.91 -5.39
CA ASN A 267 17.07 4.85 -6.54
C ASN A 267 17.10 3.43 -7.07
N LEU A 268 15.93 2.82 -7.05
CA LEU A 268 15.66 1.73 -7.95
C LEU A 268 15.07 2.33 -9.22
N TRP A 269 15.88 2.41 -10.26
CA TRP A 269 15.50 2.95 -11.56
C TRP A 269 16.15 2.16 -12.69
N GLY A 270 16.00 2.56 -13.96
CA GLY A 270 16.69 1.93 -15.11
C GLY A 270 16.02 2.21 -16.47
N ASP A 271 16.67 1.79 -17.57
CA ASP A 271 16.24 1.97 -18.98
C ASP A 271 16.69 0.83 -19.96
N ALA A 272 16.52 0.96 -21.29
CA ALA A 272 16.82 -0.10 -22.28
C ALA A 272 18.32 -0.36 -22.54
N ASN A 273 19.17 0.66 -22.35
CA ASN A 273 20.62 0.50 -22.41
C ASN A 273 21.16 0.06 -21.03
N ARG A 274 20.39 0.32 -19.97
CA ARG A 274 20.68 0.02 -18.55
C ARG A 274 19.50 -0.67 -17.84
N PRO A 275 19.17 -1.93 -18.18
CA PRO A 275 17.96 -2.64 -17.74
C PRO A 275 17.54 -2.57 -16.26
N THR A 276 18.46 -2.43 -15.32
CA THR A 276 18.15 -2.19 -13.91
C THR A 276 19.33 -1.47 -13.32
N VAL A 277 19.06 -0.33 -12.70
CA VAL A 277 20.03 0.48 -12.01
C VAL A 277 19.59 0.54 -10.56
N VAL A 278 20.39 -0.11 -9.73
CA VAL A 278 20.34 0.18 -8.31
C VAL A 278 21.42 1.22 -8.10
N GLU A 279 20.95 2.46 -7.93
CA GLU A 279 21.81 3.63 -7.89
C GLU A 279 21.78 4.28 -6.52
N LEU A 280 22.95 4.80 -6.18
CA LEU A 280 23.10 5.80 -5.16
C LEU A 280 23.56 7.08 -5.87
N ASP A 281 22.80 8.13 -5.69
CA ASP A 281 23.08 9.46 -6.20
C ASP A 281 22.78 10.51 -5.12
N ASP A 282 23.11 11.76 -5.47
CA ASP A 282 22.68 12.93 -4.73
C ASP A 282 22.26 14.07 -5.68
N ASP A 283 21.94 15.25 -5.12
CA ASP A 283 21.56 16.44 -5.91
C ASP A 283 22.62 16.90 -6.94
N GLN A 284 23.87 16.41 -6.85
CA GLN A 284 24.97 16.72 -7.77
C GLN A 284 25.28 15.59 -8.77
N GLY A 285 24.77 14.38 -8.55
CA GLY A 285 24.83 13.29 -9.52
C GLY A 285 25.07 11.92 -8.89
N TRP A 286 25.33 10.94 -9.74
CA TRP A 286 25.48 9.54 -9.32
C TRP A 286 26.85 9.27 -8.69
N HIS A 287 26.85 8.41 -7.66
CA HIS A 287 28.05 7.95 -6.96
C HIS A 287 28.48 6.59 -7.47
N LEU A 288 27.56 5.65 -7.42
CA LEU A 288 27.76 4.30 -7.89
C LEU A 288 26.46 3.71 -8.40
N TYR A 289 26.62 2.80 -9.34
CA TYR A 289 25.52 1.96 -9.76
C TYR A 289 26.02 0.56 -10.11
N SER A 290 25.14 -0.40 -9.84
CA SER A 290 25.18 -1.67 -10.56
C SER A 290 24.17 -1.57 -11.69
N GLN A 291 24.62 -1.88 -12.92
CA GLN A 291 23.72 -2.01 -14.05
C GLN A 291 23.91 -3.34 -14.77
N ARG A 292 22.83 -3.81 -15.38
CA ARG A 292 22.88 -4.80 -16.44
C ARG A 292 23.02 -4.11 -17.79
N ASN A 293 23.89 -4.63 -18.66
CA ASN A 293 24.12 -4.19 -20.04
C ASN A 293 23.23 -4.96 -21.04
N PRO A 294 23.11 -4.48 -22.30
CA PRO A 294 22.26 -5.10 -23.31
C PRO A 294 22.68 -6.51 -23.73
N ASP A 295 23.99 -6.78 -23.74
CA ASP A 295 24.54 -8.10 -24.01
C ASP A 295 24.38 -9.07 -22.81
N GLY A 296 23.70 -8.64 -21.75
CA GLY A 296 23.45 -9.39 -20.53
C GLY A 296 24.59 -9.32 -19.51
N SER A 297 25.73 -8.72 -19.86
CA SER A 297 26.82 -8.49 -18.91
C SER A 297 26.39 -7.53 -17.79
N ILE A 298 27.06 -7.60 -16.64
CA ILE A 298 26.86 -6.65 -15.53
C ILE A 298 28.07 -5.74 -15.49
N VAL A 299 27.84 -4.45 -15.33
CA VAL A 299 28.89 -3.52 -14.93
C VAL A 299 28.54 -2.90 -13.59
N PHE A 300 29.52 -2.85 -12.72
CA PHE A 300 29.50 -2.08 -11.49
C PHE A 300 30.44 -0.92 -11.70
N THR A 301 29.91 0.30 -11.65
CA THR A 301 30.68 1.51 -11.92
C THR A 301 30.62 2.41 -10.70
N VAL A 302 31.79 2.94 -10.33
CA VAL A 302 31.95 3.92 -9.25
C VAL A 302 32.51 5.18 -9.88
N ASN A 303 31.88 6.32 -9.59
CA ASN A 303 32.36 7.64 -10.00
C ASN A 303 33.46 8.11 -9.04
N GLY A 304 34.63 7.47 -9.12
CA GLY A 304 35.76 7.73 -8.22
C GLY A 304 36.67 6.53 -8.03
N ASP A 305 37.47 6.57 -6.97
CA ASP A 305 38.44 5.53 -6.64
C ASP A 305 37.79 4.31 -5.97
N ILE A 306 38.37 3.12 -6.20
CA ILE A 306 37.98 1.86 -5.54
C ILE A 306 39.13 1.38 -4.66
N THR A 307 38.90 1.32 -3.34
CA THR A 307 39.86 0.81 -2.36
C THR A 307 39.43 -0.58 -1.86
N ALA A 308 40.31 -1.57 -1.96
CA ALA A 308 40.07 -2.93 -1.46
C ALA A 308 40.99 -3.28 -0.29
N ASN A 309 40.44 -3.82 0.80
CA ASN A 309 41.21 -4.22 2.00
C ASN A 309 41.98 -5.55 1.84
N ARG A 310 41.84 -6.20 0.69
CA ARG A 310 42.46 -7.49 0.35
C ARG A 310 42.85 -7.46 -1.13
N LYS A 311 43.18 -8.62 -1.68
CA LYS A 311 43.47 -8.77 -3.10
C LYS A 311 42.28 -8.44 -4.01
N LEU A 312 42.59 -7.94 -5.21
CA LEU A 312 41.67 -7.88 -6.34
C LEU A 312 41.96 -9.06 -7.29
N ASN A 313 40.96 -9.88 -7.56
CA ASN A 313 41.08 -10.96 -8.54
C ASN A 313 40.55 -10.48 -9.89
N VAL A 314 41.33 -10.67 -10.96
CA VAL A 314 40.95 -10.37 -12.35
C VAL A 314 41.07 -11.65 -13.16
N GLY A 315 39.96 -12.37 -13.32
CA GLY A 315 40.00 -13.76 -13.79
C GLY A 315 40.88 -14.63 -12.87
N ALA A 316 41.84 -15.35 -13.45
CA ALA A 316 42.82 -16.15 -12.68
C ALA A 316 44.00 -15.32 -12.13
N ALA A 317 44.16 -14.07 -12.56
CA ALA A 317 45.21 -13.19 -12.06
C ALA A 317 44.81 -12.54 -10.73
N THR A 318 45.80 -12.16 -9.94
CA THR A 318 45.62 -11.55 -8.62
C THR A 318 46.53 -10.35 -8.46
N PHE A 319 45.96 -9.21 -8.08
CA PHE A 319 46.69 -8.10 -7.50
C PHE A 319 46.61 -8.21 -5.98
N SER A 320 47.74 -8.44 -5.34
CA SER A 320 47.85 -8.69 -3.90
C SER A 320 48.05 -7.39 -3.11
N SER A 321 47.69 -7.42 -1.83
CA SER A 321 47.76 -6.24 -0.94
C SER A 321 49.19 -5.84 -0.55
N ASP A 322 50.19 -6.69 -0.83
CA ASP A 322 51.62 -6.39 -0.72
C ASP A 322 52.19 -5.75 -1.99
N GLY A 323 51.33 -5.43 -2.97
CA GLY A 323 51.73 -4.89 -4.27
C GLY A 323 52.21 -5.96 -5.26
N ASN A 324 52.22 -7.23 -4.88
CA ASN A 324 52.62 -8.31 -5.76
C ASN A 324 51.51 -8.69 -6.74
N VAL A 325 51.90 -9.25 -7.88
CA VAL A 325 50.96 -9.67 -8.92
C VAL A 325 51.18 -11.14 -9.21
N ASN A 326 50.14 -11.97 -9.11
CA ASN A 326 50.19 -13.37 -9.49
C ASN A 326 49.40 -13.62 -10.76
N GLY A 327 49.93 -14.43 -11.67
CA GLY A 327 49.22 -14.80 -12.88
C GLY A 327 50.03 -15.75 -13.75
N SER A 328 49.36 -16.36 -14.73
CA SER A 328 50.00 -17.29 -15.67
C SER A 328 51.15 -16.66 -16.45
N MET A 329 51.10 -15.36 -16.72
CA MET A 329 52.19 -14.62 -17.37
C MET A 329 53.52 -14.69 -16.58
N TRP A 330 53.45 -14.81 -15.25
CA TRP A 330 54.61 -14.90 -14.37
C TRP A 330 54.81 -16.30 -13.81
N GLU A 331 54.01 -17.27 -14.27
CA GLU A 331 53.96 -18.66 -13.78
C GLU A 331 53.85 -18.75 -12.24
N GLY A 332 53.22 -17.75 -11.63
CA GLY A 332 53.26 -17.52 -10.20
C GLY A 332 53.35 -16.04 -9.85
N TRP A 333 54.05 -15.73 -8.77
CA TRP A 333 54.24 -14.36 -8.29
C TRP A 333 55.28 -13.60 -9.11
N LEU A 334 54.93 -12.37 -9.51
CA LEU A 334 55.81 -11.46 -10.22
C LEU A 334 57.12 -11.24 -9.46
N SER A 335 57.09 -11.11 -8.14
CA SER A 335 58.31 -10.96 -7.34
C SER A 335 59.25 -12.17 -7.42
N THR A 336 58.70 -13.39 -7.41
CA THR A 336 59.47 -14.64 -7.60
C THR A 336 60.04 -14.70 -9.00
N TRP A 337 59.22 -14.41 -10.01
CA TRP A 337 59.64 -14.36 -11.40
C TRP A 337 60.78 -13.34 -11.59
N MET A 338 60.66 -12.13 -11.06
CA MET A 338 61.69 -11.08 -11.16
C MET A 338 62.99 -11.48 -10.45
N SER A 339 62.89 -12.06 -9.24
CA SER A 339 64.07 -12.50 -8.48
C SER A 339 64.85 -13.57 -9.23
N ASN A 340 64.14 -14.55 -9.81
CA ASN A 340 64.76 -15.60 -10.62
C ASN A 340 65.38 -15.02 -11.90
N ALA A 341 64.65 -14.15 -12.62
CA ALA A 341 65.13 -13.53 -13.85
C ALA A 341 66.41 -12.69 -13.62
N PHE A 342 66.46 -11.91 -12.54
CA PHE A 342 67.65 -11.12 -12.20
C PHE A 342 68.80 -11.98 -11.69
N ALA A 343 68.55 -13.03 -10.92
CA ALA A 343 69.60 -13.96 -10.51
C ALA A 343 70.27 -14.63 -11.72
N SER A 344 69.48 -15.08 -12.72
CA SER A 344 70.03 -15.63 -13.96
C SER A 344 70.90 -14.62 -14.72
N ARG A 345 70.46 -13.36 -14.80
CA ARG A 345 71.23 -12.28 -15.44
C ARG A 345 72.55 -12.03 -14.69
N ASP A 346 72.49 -11.89 -13.37
CA ASP A 346 73.64 -11.52 -12.56
C ASP A 346 74.69 -12.65 -12.55
N ASN A 347 74.26 -13.92 -12.55
CA ASN A 347 75.15 -15.06 -12.73
C ASN A 347 75.89 -15.01 -14.08
N ASN A 348 75.22 -14.63 -15.17
CA ASN A 348 75.87 -14.44 -16.47
C ASN A 348 76.88 -13.28 -16.45
N ILE A 349 76.61 -12.22 -15.71
CA ILE A 349 77.53 -11.09 -15.57
C ILE A 349 78.75 -11.50 -14.75
N ASN A 350 78.54 -12.21 -13.64
CA ASN A 350 79.60 -12.64 -12.73
C ASN A 350 80.57 -13.66 -13.36
N THR A 351 80.18 -14.36 -14.43
CA THR A 351 81.08 -15.23 -15.17
C THR A 351 81.94 -14.50 -16.20
N ARG A 352 81.70 -13.21 -16.44
CA ARG A 352 82.55 -12.40 -17.33
C ARG A 352 83.84 -12.01 -16.61
N SER A 353 84.94 -11.95 -17.36
CA SER A 353 86.21 -11.45 -16.82
C SER A 353 86.06 -10.01 -16.31
N THR A 354 86.60 -9.72 -15.13
CA THR A 354 86.56 -8.37 -14.57
C THR A 354 87.40 -7.41 -15.41
N TRP A 355 87.03 -6.13 -15.38
CA TRP A 355 87.77 -5.09 -16.09
C TRP A 355 89.24 -5.04 -15.64
N ASP A 356 89.51 -5.24 -14.34
CA ASP A 356 90.86 -5.31 -13.80
C ASP A 356 91.66 -6.48 -14.38
N TYR A 357 91.05 -7.68 -14.43
CA TYR A 357 91.70 -8.85 -15.03
C TYR A 357 92.04 -8.62 -16.50
N VAL A 358 91.08 -8.09 -17.28
CA VAL A 358 91.27 -7.82 -18.70
C VAL A 358 92.39 -6.79 -18.90
N ASN A 359 92.40 -5.71 -18.11
CA ASN A 359 93.41 -4.66 -18.22
C ASN A 359 94.82 -5.10 -17.87
N GLN A 360 94.96 -6.04 -16.91
CA GLN A 360 96.25 -6.54 -16.48
C GLN A 360 96.80 -7.64 -17.38
N THR A 361 95.92 -8.38 -18.06
CA THR A 361 96.30 -9.60 -18.77
C THR A 361 96.52 -9.35 -20.27
N PHE A 362 95.78 -8.43 -20.87
CA PHE A 362 95.82 -8.20 -22.32
C PHE A 362 96.52 -6.89 -22.69
N VAL A 363 97.15 -6.88 -23.87
CA VAL A 363 97.70 -5.67 -24.47
C VAL A 363 96.55 -4.75 -24.86
N ARG A 364 96.60 -3.51 -24.38
CA ARG A 364 95.55 -2.51 -24.62
C ARG A 364 95.88 -1.60 -25.78
N ASP A 365 97.17 -1.42 -26.08
CA ASP A 365 97.65 -0.57 -27.15
C ASP A 365 99.10 -0.92 -27.51
N VAL A 366 99.55 -0.55 -28.71
CA VAL A 366 100.93 -0.75 -29.22
C VAL A 366 101.39 0.53 -29.91
N ARG A 367 102.65 0.92 -29.66
CA ARG A 367 103.23 2.13 -30.28
C ARG A 367 104.71 1.98 -30.60
N ALA A 368 105.21 2.83 -31.49
CA ALA A 368 106.63 3.10 -31.62
C ALA A 368 107.04 4.19 -30.61
N GLY A 369 108.04 3.91 -29.77
CA GLY A 369 108.55 4.85 -28.78
C GLY A 369 109.39 5.98 -29.40
N TYR A 370 110.22 6.61 -28.57
CA TYR A 370 111.05 7.74 -29.01
C TYR A 370 112.08 7.32 -30.08
N LYS A 371 112.36 8.25 -31.00
CA LYS A 371 113.28 8.04 -32.13
C LYS A 371 114.73 8.16 -31.68
N GLU A 372 115.55 7.17 -32.01
CA GLU A 372 117.00 7.19 -31.91
C GLU A 372 117.63 7.23 -33.30
N TYR A 373 118.87 7.71 -33.39
CA TYR A 373 119.67 7.74 -34.62
C TYR A 373 121.04 7.11 -34.35
N ALA A 374 121.52 6.30 -35.30
CA ALA A 374 122.87 5.73 -35.28
C ALA A 374 123.53 5.93 -36.64
N ARG A 375 124.83 6.28 -36.63
CA ARG A 375 125.65 6.40 -37.84
C ARG A 375 126.22 5.01 -38.18
N VAL A 376 126.09 4.58 -39.42
CA VAL A 376 126.59 3.26 -39.89
C VAL A 376 127.74 3.37 -40.88
N TRP A 377 127.92 4.52 -41.53
CA TRP A 377 129.07 4.77 -42.40
C TRP A 377 130.36 5.04 -41.61
N GLN A 378 131.43 4.27 -41.93
CA GLN A 378 132.71 4.20 -41.20
C GLN A 378 132.57 3.90 -39.69
N ALA A 379 131.52 3.16 -39.31
CA ALA A 379 131.27 2.71 -37.94
C ALA A 379 131.09 1.18 -37.91
N TYR A 380 130.87 0.62 -36.72
CA TYR A 380 130.73 -0.84 -36.51
C TYR A 380 129.43 -1.46 -37.07
N GLY A 381 128.62 -0.71 -37.82
CA GLY A 381 127.33 -1.19 -38.36
C GLY A 381 126.20 -1.20 -37.33
N TYR A 382 125.08 -1.84 -37.69
CA TYR A 382 123.91 -2.02 -36.83
C TYR A 382 123.48 -3.49 -36.85
N ASP A 383 123.34 -4.08 -35.66
CA ASP A 383 122.83 -5.43 -35.48
C ASP A 383 121.42 -5.39 -34.86
N ASP A 384 120.66 -6.46 -35.09
CA ASP A 384 119.33 -6.59 -34.50
C ASP A 384 119.44 -6.52 -32.97
N THR A 385 118.75 -5.53 -32.39
CA THR A 385 118.85 -5.20 -30.97
C THR A 385 117.46 -4.91 -30.44
N PRO A 386 116.82 -5.88 -29.77
CA PRO A 386 115.55 -5.63 -29.10
C PRO A 386 115.68 -4.49 -28.08
N PRO A 387 114.68 -3.63 -27.93
CA PRO A 387 113.35 -3.66 -28.58
C PRO A 387 113.24 -2.86 -29.89
N TYR A 388 114.35 -2.51 -30.54
CA TYR A 388 114.37 -1.47 -31.56
C TYR A 388 114.13 -1.99 -32.97
N VAL A 389 113.17 -1.38 -33.67
CA VAL A 389 112.97 -1.56 -35.11
C VAL A 389 113.47 -0.35 -35.89
N ILE A 390 114.04 -0.59 -37.07
CA ILE A 390 114.42 0.49 -37.98
C ILE A 390 113.15 1.17 -38.49
N THR A 391 113.11 2.49 -38.35
CA THR A 391 111.98 3.33 -38.78
C THR A 391 112.39 4.36 -39.83
N GLY A 392 113.65 4.33 -40.27
CA GLY A 392 114.14 5.12 -41.39
C GLY A 392 115.59 4.80 -41.71
N VAL A 393 115.94 4.83 -42.99
CA VAL A 393 117.30 4.68 -43.53
C VAL A 393 117.65 5.99 -44.24
N VAL A 394 118.82 6.56 -43.94
CA VAL A 394 119.16 7.92 -44.35
C VAL A 394 120.51 7.93 -45.07
N ASN A 395 120.53 8.51 -46.26
CA ASN A 395 121.71 8.90 -47.01
C ASN A 395 121.58 10.39 -47.33
N ASN A 396 122.34 11.22 -46.63
CA ASN A 396 122.20 12.68 -46.68
C ASN A 396 123.03 13.30 -47.80
N ASN A 397 124.12 12.67 -48.23
CA ASN A 397 124.97 13.18 -49.30
C ASN A 397 124.64 12.58 -50.68
N SER A 398 123.70 11.62 -50.72
CA SER A 398 123.19 10.95 -51.93
C SER A 398 124.27 10.23 -52.74
N ASP A 399 125.31 9.74 -52.07
CA ASP A 399 126.29 8.86 -52.69
C ASP A 399 125.81 7.39 -52.71
N ASP A 400 126.67 6.45 -53.09
CA ASP A 400 126.29 5.04 -53.21
C ASP A 400 126.23 4.29 -51.85
N LEU A 401 126.44 4.97 -50.70
CA LEU A 401 126.56 4.39 -49.36
C LEU A 401 125.50 4.95 -48.38
N VAL A 402 125.07 4.15 -47.39
CA VAL A 402 124.12 4.59 -46.35
C VAL A 402 124.86 5.29 -45.21
N ASP A 403 124.44 6.51 -44.86
CA ASP A 403 125.05 7.30 -43.78
C ASP A 403 124.61 6.86 -42.37
N GLY A 404 123.31 6.67 -42.19
CA GLY A 404 122.72 6.44 -40.86
C GLY A 404 121.33 5.82 -40.88
N LEU A 405 120.92 5.34 -39.70
CA LEU A 405 119.65 4.69 -39.46
C LEU A 405 118.92 5.39 -38.32
N THR A 406 117.60 5.53 -38.43
CA THR A 406 116.74 5.86 -37.28
C THR A 406 115.98 4.64 -36.82
N ARG A 407 115.89 4.45 -35.51
CA ARG A 407 115.18 3.33 -34.90
C ARG A 407 114.28 3.78 -33.77
N ARG A 408 113.26 3.00 -33.45
CA ARG A 408 112.35 3.24 -32.32
C ARG A 408 112.10 1.94 -31.58
N PRO A 409 111.98 1.96 -30.25
CA PRO A 409 111.60 0.76 -29.51
C PRO A 409 110.12 0.49 -29.79
N LEU A 410 109.77 -0.74 -30.18
CA LEU A 410 108.37 -1.14 -30.24
C LEU A 410 107.87 -1.38 -28.81
N GLN A 411 106.75 -0.78 -28.43
CA GLN A 411 106.22 -0.84 -27.06
C GLN A 411 104.77 -1.33 -27.05
N LYS A 412 104.39 -2.07 -26.01
CA LYS A 412 103.00 -2.48 -25.73
C LYS A 412 102.52 -1.94 -24.39
N ASN A 413 101.27 -1.50 -24.31
CA ASN A 413 100.63 -1.07 -23.08
C ASN A 413 99.91 -2.26 -22.43
N ILE A 414 100.30 -2.61 -21.21
CA ILE A 414 99.57 -3.56 -20.37
C ILE A 414 99.37 -2.88 -19.02
N ASN A 415 98.14 -2.89 -18.51
CA ASN A 415 97.76 -2.23 -17.26
C ASN A 415 98.15 -0.74 -17.15
N GLY A 416 98.18 -0.01 -18.27
CA GLY A 416 98.54 1.41 -18.28
C GLY A 416 100.05 1.68 -18.31
N VAL A 417 100.88 0.64 -18.18
CA VAL A 417 102.34 0.74 -18.27
C VAL A 417 102.81 0.33 -19.67
N TRP A 418 103.74 1.11 -20.24
CA TRP A 418 104.35 0.82 -21.53
C TRP A 418 105.61 -0.01 -21.35
N TYR A 419 105.61 -1.22 -21.91
CA TYR A 419 106.73 -2.14 -21.91
C TYR A 419 107.37 -2.20 -23.28
N ASN A 420 108.71 -2.25 -23.31
CA ASN A 420 109.48 -2.54 -24.52
C ASN A 420 109.27 -3.99 -24.96
N ILE A 421 109.08 -4.22 -26.25
CA ILE A 421 108.85 -5.55 -26.83
C ILE A 421 110.19 -6.17 -27.20
N ASP A 422 110.44 -7.37 -26.69
CA ASP A 422 111.61 -8.16 -27.03
C ASP A 422 111.39 -8.93 -28.34
N PHE A 423 112.45 -9.20 -29.10
CA PHE A 423 112.42 -10.02 -30.31
C PHE A 423 113.25 -11.29 -30.04
N ILE A 424 112.62 -12.46 -30.15
CA ILE A 424 113.27 -13.77 -29.97
C ILE A 424 113.69 -14.31 -31.32
#